data_AF-A0AA90Q7T1-F1
#
_entry.id   AF-A0AA90Q7T1-F1
#
_cell.length_a   1.000
_cell.length_b   1.000
_cell.length_c   1.000
_cell.angle_alpha   90.00
_cell.angle_beta   90.00
_cell.angle_gamma   90.00
#
_symmetry.space_group_name_H-M   'P 1'
#
loop_
_entity.id
_entity.type
_entity.pdbx_description
1 polymer ?
#
loop_
_entity_poly.entity_id
_entity_poly.type
_entity_poly.pdbx_seq_one_letter_code
_entity_poly.pdbx_strand_id
1 'polypeptide(L)'
;MKNPACGVFLRLLFMMEEKQGGPMSWDVVVCRFSRTYTRMNQIDEDGSLLPMGSRAHIHAAISALFPDTDWSEPGWGKHQGPFGSVVFSVSDEEPVDSVMPHVRAGEGIVAPIVELCLKHGWQAMDTTAGTFLEQKPVPEQGVTQWMAYRNQVLGQRQDPSAALPGALRRKRWTARWRRLP
;
A
#
# COMPACT_ATOMS: atom_id res chain seq x y z
N MET A 1 -20.04 -20.28 16.63
CA MET A 1 -19.09 -20.74 15.60
C MET A 1 -18.60 -19.53 14.86
N LYS A 2 -17.36 -19.09 15.10
CA LYS A 2 -16.73 -17.95 14.44
C LYS A 2 -16.14 -18.44 13.12
N ASN A 3 -16.54 -17.81 12.03
CA ASN A 3 -16.21 -18.22 10.66
C ASN A 3 -14.72 -17.96 10.36
N PRO A 4 -13.88 -18.98 10.09
CA PRO A 4 -12.44 -18.78 9.88
C PRO A 4 -12.08 -18.26 8.47
N ALA A 5 -13.02 -18.28 7.51
CA ALA A 5 -12.92 -17.60 6.21
C ALA A 5 -12.65 -16.09 6.35
N CYS A 6 -13.08 -15.50 7.48
CA CYS A 6 -12.79 -14.13 7.86
C CYS A 6 -11.30 -13.89 8.13
N GLY A 7 -10.50 -14.89 8.51
CA GLY A 7 -9.19 -14.68 9.13
C GLY A 7 -8.18 -13.99 8.21
N VAL A 8 -7.79 -14.63 7.10
CA VAL A 8 -6.76 -14.10 6.18
C VAL A 8 -7.27 -12.89 5.39
N PHE A 9 -8.52 -12.96 4.91
CA PHE A 9 -9.16 -11.87 4.18
C PHE A 9 -9.41 -10.66 5.08
N LEU A 10 -9.94 -10.81 6.30
CA LEU A 10 -9.99 -9.69 7.25
C LEU A 10 -8.61 -9.30 7.76
N ARG A 11 -7.61 -10.17 7.87
CA ARG A 11 -6.26 -9.72 8.30
C ARG A 11 -5.63 -8.84 7.22
N LEU A 12 -5.76 -9.20 5.95
CA LEU A 12 -5.35 -8.35 4.82
C LEU A 12 -6.22 -7.09 4.71
N LEU A 13 -7.54 -7.18 4.94
CA LEU A 13 -8.46 -6.03 4.90
C LEU A 13 -8.30 -5.09 6.12
N PHE A 14 -7.96 -5.62 7.30
CA PHE A 14 -7.72 -4.87 8.55
C PHE A 14 -6.33 -4.23 8.55
N MET A 15 -5.32 -4.88 7.94
CA MET A 15 -4.03 -4.25 7.67
C MET A 15 -4.16 -3.00 6.78
N MET A 16 -5.24 -2.86 6.01
CA MET A 16 -5.50 -1.72 5.13
C MET A 16 -6.15 -0.51 5.85
N GLU A 17 -6.40 -0.57 7.17
CA GLU A 17 -7.22 0.44 7.88
C GLU A 17 -6.50 1.31 8.94
N GLU A 18 -5.17 1.46 8.95
CA GLU A 18 -4.51 2.42 9.86
C GLU A 18 -3.74 3.59 9.20
N LYS A 19 -4.33 4.79 9.41
CA LYS A 19 -3.83 6.18 9.31
C LYS A 19 -3.21 6.67 7.98
N GLN A 20 -3.98 7.42 7.20
CA GLN A 20 -3.45 8.34 6.18
C GLN A 20 -3.97 9.78 6.34
N GLY A 21 -3.08 10.68 6.75
CA GLY A 21 -3.21 12.14 6.65
C GLY A 21 -2.27 12.75 5.59
N GLY A 22 -1.93 11.99 4.55
CA GLY A 22 -1.09 12.41 3.41
C GLY A 22 -1.67 11.93 2.07
N PRO A 23 -1.15 12.39 0.91
CA PRO A 23 -1.65 11.96 -0.39
C PRO A 23 -1.55 10.43 -0.54
N MET A 24 -2.58 9.84 -1.14
CA MET A 24 -2.78 8.39 -1.26
C MET A 24 -1.53 7.70 -1.84
N SER A 25 -1.11 6.57 -1.27
CA SER A 25 -0.08 5.68 -1.82
C SER A 25 -0.67 4.61 -2.74
N TRP A 26 0.18 4.00 -3.56
CA TRP A 26 -0.10 2.68 -4.14
C TRP A 26 0.37 1.64 -3.13
N ASP A 27 -0.55 0.83 -2.62
CA ASP A 27 -0.26 -0.11 -1.55
C ASP A 27 -0.17 -1.54 -2.09
N VAL A 28 0.89 -2.22 -1.71
CA VAL A 28 1.17 -3.62 -2.05
C VAL A 28 1.27 -4.39 -0.76
N VAL A 29 0.79 -5.64 -0.73
CA VAL A 29 1.02 -6.54 0.41
C VAL A 29 1.92 -7.68 -0.01
N VAL A 30 2.98 -7.91 0.76
CA VAL A 30 3.97 -8.96 0.53
C VAL A 30 3.77 -10.02 1.61
N CYS A 31 3.51 -11.25 1.17
CA CYS A 31 3.34 -12.40 2.06
C CYS A 31 4.08 -13.61 1.49
N ARG A 32 4.30 -14.62 2.33
CA ARG A 32 4.73 -15.94 1.87
C ARG A 32 3.57 -16.91 1.91
N PHE A 33 3.41 -17.68 0.85
CA PHE A 33 2.36 -18.68 0.71
C PHE A 33 2.93 -20.08 0.51
N SER A 34 2.15 -21.11 0.83
CA SER A 34 2.51 -22.51 0.58
C SER A 34 2.49 -22.91 -0.90
N ARG A 35 1.82 -22.12 -1.75
CA ARG A 35 1.82 -22.26 -3.21
C ARG A 35 1.82 -20.89 -3.88
N THR A 36 2.11 -20.87 -5.18
CA THR A 36 2.03 -19.64 -5.97
C THR A 36 0.59 -19.33 -6.36
N TYR A 37 0.12 -18.13 -6.05
CA TYR A 37 -1.17 -17.61 -6.48
C TYR A 37 -1.02 -16.56 -7.59
N THR A 38 -1.97 -16.50 -8.52
CA THR A 38 -2.02 -15.45 -9.56
C THR A 38 -2.99 -14.32 -9.21
N ARG A 39 -4.03 -14.64 -8.43
CA ARG A 39 -5.08 -13.70 -8.02
C ARG A 39 -5.54 -14.00 -6.62
N MET A 40 -6.03 -12.98 -5.93
CA MET A 40 -6.51 -13.09 -4.56
C MET A 40 -7.64 -14.10 -4.39
N ASN A 41 -8.56 -14.19 -5.36
CA ASN A 41 -9.71 -15.09 -5.30
C ASN A 41 -9.37 -16.60 -5.43
N GLN A 42 -8.10 -16.94 -5.65
CA GLN A 42 -7.62 -18.33 -5.64
C GLN A 42 -7.13 -18.77 -4.26
N ILE A 43 -6.99 -17.84 -3.33
CA ILE A 43 -6.57 -18.11 -1.96
C ILE A 43 -7.78 -18.68 -1.24
N ASP A 44 -7.78 -20.00 -1.08
CA ASP A 44 -8.79 -20.72 -0.32
C ASP A 44 -8.73 -20.33 1.16
N GLU A 45 -9.75 -20.68 1.94
CA GLU A 45 -9.78 -20.39 3.39
C GLU A 45 -8.61 -21.04 4.15
N ASP A 46 -8.11 -22.18 3.64
CA ASP A 46 -6.92 -22.90 4.13
C ASP A 46 -5.62 -22.42 3.47
N GLY A 47 -5.66 -21.31 2.73
CA GLY A 47 -4.51 -20.66 2.14
C GLY A 47 -3.46 -20.37 3.21
N SER A 48 -2.47 -21.26 3.31
CA SER A 48 -1.51 -21.25 4.41
C SER A 48 -0.48 -20.16 4.14
N LEU A 49 -0.73 -19.00 4.73
CA LEU A 49 0.33 -18.03 4.98
C LEU A 49 1.44 -18.74 5.75
N LEU A 50 2.65 -18.65 5.23
CA LEU A 50 3.84 -19.16 5.86
C LEU A 50 4.60 -18.00 6.50
N PRO A 51 5.33 -18.25 7.60
CA PRO A 51 6.27 -17.27 8.12
C PRO A 51 7.27 -16.80 7.06
N MET A 52 7.42 -15.47 6.92
CA MET A 52 8.42 -14.87 6.05
C MET A 52 9.81 -14.93 6.68
N GLY A 53 9.89 -14.87 8.01
CA GLY A 53 11.14 -14.99 8.77
C GLY A 53 11.16 -14.06 9.98
N SER A 54 12.34 -13.89 10.58
CA SER A 54 12.48 -12.93 11.68
C SER A 54 12.49 -11.50 11.18
N ARG A 55 12.12 -10.53 12.03
CA ARG A 55 12.17 -9.11 11.66
C ARG A 55 13.55 -8.66 11.16
N ALA A 56 14.62 -9.16 11.78
CA ALA A 56 15.98 -8.91 11.31
C ALA A 56 16.24 -9.45 9.89
N HIS A 57 15.69 -10.64 9.55
CA HIS A 57 15.75 -11.17 8.19
C HIS A 57 15.00 -10.27 7.21
N ILE A 58 13.79 -9.81 7.58
CA ILE A 58 12.98 -8.92 6.75
C ILE A 58 13.68 -7.59 6.49
N HIS A 59 14.22 -6.95 7.54
CA HIS A 59 14.99 -5.71 7.40
C HIS A 59 16.20 -5.90 6.48
N ALA A 60 16.97 -6.96 6.67
CA ALA A 60 18.13 -7.25 5.83
C ALA A 60 17.75 -7.52 4.36
N ALA A 61 16.66 -8.26 4.13
CA ALA A 61 16.16 -8.55 2.78
C ALA A 61 15.71 -7.28 2.06
N ILE A 62 14.94 -6.42 2.73
CA ILE A 62 14.49 -5.15 2.16
C ILE A 62 15.68 -4.21 1.93
N SER A 63 16.55 -4.02 2.92
CA SER A 63 17.71 -3.12 2.80
C SER A 63 18.72 -3.54 1.73
N ALA A 64 18.72 -4.81 1.31
CA ALA A 64 19.55 -5.28 0.19
C ALA A 64 19.10 -4.73 -1.18
N LEU A 65 17.80 -4.43 -1.35
CA LEU A 65 17.22 -3.90 -2.60
C LEU A 65 16.78 -2.44 -2.48
N PHE A 66 16.55 -1.98 -1.25
CA PHE A 66 16.22 -0.61 -0.88
C PHE A 66 17.31 -0.10 0.07
N PRO A 67 18.51 0.25 -0.45
CA PRO A 67 19.59 0.75 0.39
C PRO A 67 19.15 2.01 1.14
N ASP A 68 19.82 2.28 2.26
CA ASP A 68 19.54 3.44 3.11
C ASP A 68 18.12 3.51 3.68
N THR A 69 17.39 2.39 3.72
CA THR A 69 16.11 2.30 4.44
C THR A 69 16.34 2.55 5.93
N ASP A 70 15.67 3.58 6.46
CA ASP A 70 15.70 3.91 7.89
C ASP A 70 14.75 3.00 8.65
N TRP A 71 15.31 2.24 9.60
CA TRP A 71 14.61 1.31 10.49
C TRP A 71 14.65 1.78 11.96
N SER A 72 14.80 3.09 12.22
CA SER A 72 14.80 3.64 13.58
C SER A 72 13.54 3.22 14.37
N GLU A 73 12.43 3.06 13.67
CA GLU A 73 11.19 2.45 14.16
C GLU A 73 11.10 1.03 13.56
N PRO A 74 11.29 -0.06 14.33
CA PRO A 74 11.45 -1.41 13.76
C PRO A 74 10.27 -1.95 12.94
N GLY A 75 9.05 -1.45 13.20
CA GLY A 75 7.85 -1.80 12.43
C GLY A 75 7.66 -0.94 11.16
N TRP A 76 8.49 0.08 10.96
CA TRP A 76 8.31 1.12 9.93
C TRP A 76 9.64 1.46 9.24
N GLY A 77 9.89 0.84 8.08
CA GLY A 77 11.04 1.13 7.24
C GLY A 77 10.77 2.29 6.31
N LYS A 78 11.57 3.34 6.33
CA LYS A 78 11.40 4.51 5.44
C LYS A 78 12.53 4.54 4.43
N HIS A 79 12.19 4.35 3.15
CA HIS A 79 13.14 4.45 2.05
C HIS A 79 12.84 5.69 1.19
N GLN A 80 13.90 6.42 0.85
CA GLN A 80 13.86 7.53 -0.10
C GLN A 80 14.86 7.25 -1.23
N GLY A 81 14.36 7.15 -2.45
CA GLY A 81 15.16 6.86 -3.63
C GLY A 81 14.89 7.82 -4.79
N PRO A 82 15.54 7.60 -5.95
CA PRO A 82 15.40 8.43 -7.15
C PRO A 82 13.99 8.37 -7.76
N PHE A 83 13.27 7.28 -7.55
CA PHE A 83 11.92 7.10 -8.07
C PHE A 83 10.83 7.68 -7.14
N GLY A 84 11.18 8.08 -5.92
CA GLY A 84 10.25 8.53 -4.89
C GLY A 84 10.49 7.82 -3.56
N SER A 85 9.47 7.79 -2.70
CA SER A 85 9.57 7.17 -1.38
C SER A 85 8.72 5.92 -1.24
N VAL A 86 9.16 5.01 -0.37
CA VAL A 86 8.41 3.84 0.06
C VAL A 86 8.48 3.75 1.56
N VAL A 87 7.33 3.51 2.19
CA VAL A 87 7.26 3.19 3.61
C VAL A 87 6.84 1.73 3.76
N PHE A 88 7.68 0.92 4.38
CA PHE A 88 7.44 -0.49 4.66
C PHE A 88 6.83 -0.63 6.06
N SER A 89 5.55 -0.98 6.13
CA SER A 89 4.93 -1.43 7.37
C SER A 89 5.20 -2.93 7.54
N VAL A 90 5.83 -3.33 8.65
CA VAL A 90 6.17 -4.73 8.96
C VAL A 90 5.25 -5.20 10.06
N SER A 91 4.67 -6.40 9.95
CA SER A 91 3.79 -6.92 10.99
C SER A 91 4.51 -7.05 12.35
N ASP A 92 3.76 -6.83 13.43
CA ASP A 92 4.27 -6.93 14.80
C ASP A 92 4.51 -8.39 15.23
N GLU A 93 4.02 -9.36 14.45
CA GLU A 93 4.20 -10.79 14.67
C GLU A 93 5.68 -11.19 14.58
N GLU A 94 6.06 -12.22 15.34
CA GLU A 94 7.39 -12.81 15.30
C GLU A 94 7.25 -14.35 15.33
N PRO A 95 7.54 -15.06 14.23
CA PRO A 95 8.09 -14.56 12.96
C PRO A 95 7.11 -13.67 12.18
N VAL A 96 7.66 -12.71 11.42
CA VAL A 96 6.90 -11.81 10.55
C VAL A 96 6.18 -12.63 9.48
N ASP A 97 4.92 -12.29 9.24
CA ASP A 97 4.04 -12.96 8.28
C ASP A 97 3.62 -12.08 7.10
N SER A 98 3.77 -10.76 7.20
CA SER A 98 3.50 -9.82 6.12
C SER A 98 4.33 -8.53 6.21
N VAL A 99 4.52 -7.91 5.05
CA VAL A 99 5.05 -6.55 4.90
C VAL A 99 4.17 -5.79 3.91
N MET A 100 3.83 -4.55 4.20
CA MET A 100 3.05 -3.69 3.32
C MET A 100 3.86 -2.48 2.86
N PRO A 101 4.43 -2.51 1.64
CA PRO A 101 4.97 -1.32 1.00
C PRO A 101 3.87 -0.30 0.65
N HIS A 102 3.98 0.88 1.24
CA HIS A 102 3.21 2.07 0.87
C HIS A 102 4.03 2.92 -0.10
N VAL A 103 3.75 2.78 -1.39
CA VAL A 103 4.56 3.35 -2.45
C VAL A 103 4.10 4.74 -2.82
N ARG A 104 5.03 5.69 -2.79
CA ARG A 104 4.89 7.06 -3.30
C ARG A 104 6.01 7.35 -4.30
N ALA A 105 6.17 6.43 -5.25
CA ALA A 105 7.24 6.43 -6.23
C ALA A 105 6.72 6.10 -7.64
N GLY A 106 7.56 6.29 -8.65
CA GLY A 106 7.30 5.89 -10.03
C GLY A 106 7.54 4.41 -10.31
N GLU A 107 7.33 4.01 -11.56
CA GLU A 107 7.38 2.61 -12.04
C GLU A 107 8.67 1.86 -11.70
N GLY A 108 9.80 2.55 -11.63
CA GLY A 108 11.11 1.96 -11.30
C GLY A 108 11.17 1.26 -9.93
N ILE A 109 10.20 1.52 -9.04
CA ILE A 109 10.09 0.86 -7.73
C ILE A 109 9.55 -0.57 -7.80
N VAL A 110 8.90 -0.95 -8.89
CA VAL A 110 8.22 -2.24 -9.00
C VAL A 110 9.21 -3.38 -9.20
N ALA A 111 10.26 -3.16 -10.01
CA ALA A 111 11.31 -4.15 -10.24
C ALA A 111 11.98 -4.65 -8.94
N PRO A 112 12.44 -3.81 -8.01
CA PRO A 112 13.02 -4.30 -6.75
C PRO A 112 12.01 -4.97 -5.82
N ILE A 113 10.72 -4.62 -5.86
CA ILE A 113 9.68 -5.35 -5.10
C ILE A 113 9.50 -6.78 -5.66
N VAL A 114 9.44 -6.91 -6.98
CA VAL A 114 9.36 -8.21 -7.66
C VAL A 114 10.60 -9.05 -7.38
N GLU A 115 11.80 -8.46 -7.47
CA GLU A 115 13.06 -9.14 -7.17
C GLU A 115 13.12 -9.62 -5.72
N LEU A 116 12.68 -8.80 -4.76
CA LEU A 116 12.58 -9.17 -3.35
C LEU A 116 11.72 -10.43 -3.18
N CYS A 117 10.56 -10.47 -3.83
CA CYS A 117 9.64 -11.58 -3.73
C CYS A 117 10.20 -12.86 -4.35
N LEU A 118 10.76 -12.77 -5.57
CA LEU A 118 11.35 -13.92 -6.25
C LEU A 118 12.53 -14.51 -5.47
N LYS A 119 13.39 -13.67 -4.88
CA LYS A 119 14.59 -14.11 -4.14
C LYS A 119 14.24 -14.84 -2.84
N HIS A 120 13.14 -14.47 -2.19
CA HIS A 120 12.76 -15.00 -0.88
C HIS A 120 11.56 -15.96 -0.93
N GLY A 121 11.01 -16.24 -2.12
CA GLY A 121 9.82 -17.07 -2.29
C GLY A 121 8.57 -16.43 -1.70
N TRP A 122 8.49 -15.10 -1.73
CA TRP A 122 7.32 -14.32 -1.33
C TRP A 122 6.49 -13.95 -2.57
N GLN A 123 5.31 -13.38 -2.35
CA GLN A 123 4.47 -12.85 -3.41
C GLN A 123 3.94 -11.47 -3.04
N ALA A 124 4.04 -10.51 -3.96
CA ALA A 124 3.54 -9.16 -3.79
C ALA A 124 2.17 -9.02 -4.47
N MET A 125 1.12 -8.72 -3.70
CA MET A 125 -0.23 -8.47 -4.22
C MET A 125 -0.50 -6.97 -4.30
N ASP A 126 -0.85 -6.49 -5.50
CA ASP A 126 -1.44 -5.17 -5.71
C ASP A 126 -2.83 -5.16 -5.05
N THR A 127 -3.00 -4.33 -4.03
CA THR A 127 -4.23 -4.29 -3.23
C THR A 127 -5.41 -3.66 -3.97
N THR A 128 -5.15 -2.90 -5.04
CA THR A 128 -6.18 -2.31 -5.91
C THR A 128 -6.67 -3.33 -6.93
N ALA A 129 -5.75 -4.09 -7.53
CA ALA A 129 -6.08 -5.05 -8.58
C ALA A 129 -6.40 -6.46 -8.08
N GLY A 130 -5.97 -6.83 -6.87
CA GLY A 130 -6.08 -8.19 -6.32
C GLY A 130 -5.27 -9.22 -7.10
N THR A 131 -4.17 -8.79 -7.74
CA THR A 131 -3.30 -9.62 -8.58
C THR A 131 -1.86 -9.55 -8.09
N PHE A 132 -1.12 -10.64 -8.28
CA PHE A 132 0.28 -10.73 -7.83
C PHE A 132 1.24 -10.18 -8.87
N LEU A 133 2.15 -9.29 -8.47
CA LEU A 133 3.05 -8.55 -9.35
C LEU A 133 3.94 -9.47 -10.17
N GLU A 134 4.49 -10.52 -9.54
CA GLU A 134 5.38 -11.49 -10.18
C GLU A 134 4.66 -12.33 -11.25
N GLN A 135 3.33 -12.32 -11.25
CA GLN A 135 2.49 -13.11 -12.16
C GLN A 135 1.92 -12.27 -13.31
N LYS A 136 2.20 -10.96 -13.33
CA LYS A 136 1.71 -10.05 -14.37
C LYS A 136 2.70 -9.96 -15.52
N PRO A 137 2.22 -9.90 -16.78
CA PRO A 137 3.08 -9.59 -17.91
C PRO A 137 3.63 -8.15 -17.86
N VAL A 138 2.90 -7.25 -17.18
CA VAL A 138 3.25 -5.84 -16.98
C VAL A 138 3.07 -5.51 -15.48
N PRO A 139 4.04 -5.83 -14.62
CA PRO A 139 3.94 -5.63 -13.17
C PRO A 139 3.65 -4.16 -12.78
N GLU A 140 4.23 -3.22 -13.51
CA GLU A 140 4.18 -1.77 -13.29
C GLU A 140 2.80 -1.14 -13.54
N GLN A 141 1.89 -1.84 -14.22
CA GLN A 141 0.57 -1.31 -14.59
C GLN A 141 -0.20 -0.71 -13.39
N GLY A 142 -0.08 -1.31 -12.20
CA GLY A 142 -0.77 -0.84 -10.99
C GLY A 142 -0.29 0.53 -10.54
N VAL A 143 1.03 0.71 -10.41
CA VAL A 143 1.62 2.01 -10.03
C VAL A 143 1.41 3.06 -11.11
N THR A 144 1.45 2.69 -12.39
CA THR A 144 1.12 3.61 -13.51
C THR A 144 -0.31 4.14 -13.39
N GLN A 145 -1.28 3.26 -13.14
CA GLN A 145 -2.69 3.63 -12.96
C GLN A 145 -2.90 4.51 -11.73
N TRP A 146 -2.27 4.15 -10.60
CA TRP A 146 -2.31 4.98 -9.40
C TRP A 146 -1.69 6.36 -9.64
N MET A 147 -0.54 6.45 -10.33
CA MET A 147 0.08 7.73 -10.65
C MET A 147 -0.83 8.60 -11.52
N ALA A 148 -1.46 8.01 -12.55
CA ALA A 148 -2.41 8.72 -13.40
C ALA A 148 -3.60 9.26 -12.59
N TYR A 149 -4.18 8.43 -11.71
CA TYR A 149 -5.26 8.84 -10.82
C TYR A 149 -4.83 9.95 -9.85
N ARG A 150 -3.67 9.79 -9.20
CA ARG A 150 -3.09 10.80 -8.31
C ARG A 150 -2.89 12.12 -9.03
N ASN A 151 -2.32 12.10 -10.24
CA ASN A 151 -2.08 13.29 -11.04
C ASN A 151 -3.41 13.94 -11.47
N GLN A 152 -4.45 13.16 -11.77
CA GLN A 152 -5.79 13.67 -12.04
C GLN A 152 -6.39 14.37 -10.83
N VAL A 153 -6.40 13.75 -9.64
CA VAL A 153 -7.00 14.32 -8.43
C VAL A 153 -6.23 15.55 -7.95
N LEU A 154 -4.90 15.51 -7.99
CA LEU A 154 -4.07 16.67 -7.61
C LEU A 154 -4.14 17.78 -8.67
N GLY A 155 -4.23 17.43 -9.95
CA GLY A 155 -4.45 18.39 -11.04
C GLY A 155 -5.80 19.10 -10.95
N GLN A 156 -6.86 18.38 -10.56
CA GLN A 156 -8.18 18.98 -10.28
C GLN A 156 -8.18 19.91 -9.07
N ARG A 157 -7.26 19.70 -8.10
CA ARG A 157 -7.10 20.59 -6.94
C ARG A 157 -6.40 21.91 -7.28
N GLN A 158 -5.73 22.00 -8.43
CA GLN A 158 -5.00 23.17 -8.90
C GLN A 158 -5.77 24.01 -9.94
N ASP A 159 -7.11 23.86 -10.06
CA ASP A 159 -7.93 24.76 -10.87
C ASP A 159 -8.69 25.80 -10.00
N PRO A 160 -8.07 26.95 -9.67
CA PRO A 160 -8.78 28.16 -9.23
C PRO A 160 -9.27 29.01 -10.41
N SER A 161 -9.23 28.51 -11.66
CA SER A 161 -9.44 29.25 -12.91
C SER A 161 -10.68 28.83 -13.70
N ALA A 162 -11.66 28.18 -13.09
CA ALA A 162 -13.07 28.44 -13.44
C ALA A 162 -13.46 29.82 -12.87
N ALA A 163 -12.76 30.86 -13.29
CA ALA A 163 -13.07 32.25 -13.00
C ALA A 163 -14.40 32.58 -13.66
N LEU A 164 -15.45 32.67 -12.85
CA LEU A 164 -16.75 33.24 -13.21
C LEU A 164 -16.53 34.65 -13.79
N PRO A 165 -17.02 34.96 -15.01
CA PRO A 165 -17.22 36.34 -15.40
C PRO A 165 -18.52 36.83 -14.76
N GLY A 166 -18.39 37.77 -13.84
CA GLY A 166 -19.42 38.78 -13.59
C GLY A 166 -20.51 38.41 -12.57
N ALA A 167 -20.40 39.07 -11.41
CA ALA A 167 -21.50 39.58 -10.59
C ALA A 167 -22.44 38.56 -9.89
N LEU A 168 -22.37 38.48 -8.55
CA LEU A 168 -23.25 39.23 -7.64
C LEU A 168 -23.06 38.82 -6.16
N ARG A 169 -22.96 39.86 -5.32
CA ARG A 169 -23.38 39.94 -3.91
C ARG A 169 -22.92 38.87 -2.90
N ARG A 170 -21.97 39.31 -2.06
CA ARG A 170 -21.76 38.85 -0.68
C ARG A 170 -23.10 38.74 0.08
N LYS A 171 -23.41 37.57 0.63
CA LYS A 171 -24.29 37.43 1.80
C LYS A 171 -23.55 36.68 2.90
N ARG A 172 -23.42 37.38 4.04
CA ARG A 172 -22.93 36.89 5.33
C ARG A 172 -23.76 35.70 5.78
N TRP A 173 -23.11 34.66 6.29
CA TRP A 173 -23.74 33.63 7.11
C TRP A 173 -23.18 33.71 8.53
N THR A 174 -23.95 34.36 9.40
CA THR A 174 -23.83 34.21 10.86
C THR A 174 -24.65 33.02 11.31
N ALA A 175 -24.00 32.13 12.06
CA ALA A 175 -24.45 31.30 13.19
C ALA A 175 -25.81 30.58 13.13
N ARG A 176 -25.82 29.30 13.57
CA ARG A 176 -26.48 28.85 14.83
C ARG A 176 -26.79 27.35 14.80
N TRP A 177 -26.12 26.55 15.64
CA TRP A 177 -26.72 25.37 16.29
C TRP A 177 -26.04 25.12 17.65
N ARG A 178 -26.63 25.68 18.72
CA ARG A 178 -26.53 25.14 20.09
C ARG A 178 -27.95 25.06 20.64
N ARG A 179 -28.46 23.84 20.73
CA ARG A 179 -29.19 23.28 21.88
C ARG A 179 -29.76 21.92 21.49
N LEU A 180 -29.34 20.91 22.24
CA LEU A 180 -30.21 19.80 22.62
C LEU A 180 -30.23 19.76 24.16
N PRO A 181 -31.33 19.27 24.74
CA PRO A 181 -31.72 19.51 26.13
C PRO A 181 -30.79 18.88 27.17
#